data_AF-A0A8X6PW97-F1
#
_entry.id   AF-A0A8X6PW97-F1
#
_cell.length_a   1.000
_cell.length_b   1.000
_cell.length_c   1.000
_cell.angle_alpha   90.00
_cell.angle_beta   90.00
_cell.angle_gamma   90.00
#
_symmetry.space_group_name_H-M   'P 1'
#
loop_
_entity.id
_entity.type
_entity.pdbx_description
1 polymer ?
#
loop_
_entity_poly.entity_id
_entity_poly.type
_entity_poly.pdbx_seq_one_letter_code
_entity_poly.pdbx_strand_id
1 'polypeptide(L)'
;MTNFPQNNHPPFKRRRNLPYKSEDQWYLKKETSSPTPDGQEVFGRYVASKLRQMDKSSQMLSERLISEVLFRGQMGLLTRNTCLGEDDPPPTVKVEE
;
A
#
# COMPACT_ATOMS: atom_id res chain seq x y z
N MET A 1 45.82 -2.60 43.60
CA MET A 1 45.14 -3.62 44.42
C MET A 1 44.46 -2.87 45.57
N THR A 2 43.17 -2.47 45.49
CA THR A 2 41.94 -3.26 45.80
C THR A 2 42.01 -3.91 47.19
N ASN A 3 41.09 -3.80 48.16
CA ASN A 3 39.67 -3.41 48.16
C ASN A 3 39.05 -3.45 49.61
N PHE A 4 38.03 -2.60 49.86
CA PHE A 4 36.83 -2.70 50.77
C PHE A 4 36.94 -2.78 52.32
N PRO A 5 35.85 -2.53 53.12
CA PRO A 5 34.54 -1.88 52.86
C PRO A 5 34.12 -0.83 53.93
N GLN A 6 33.11 0.01 53.66
CA GLN A 6 32.13 0.38 54.70
C GLN A 6 30.79 0.86 54.11
N ASN A 7 29.73 0.27 54.66
CA ASN A 7 28.31 0.43 54.33
C ASN A 7 27.85 1.88 54.21
N ASN A 8 27.10 2.19 53.16
CA ASN A 8 26.12 3.28 53.17
C ASN A 8 24.77 2.76 52.67
N HIS A 9 23.79 2.87 53.56
CA HIS A 9 22.41 2.39 53.46
C HIS A 9 21.72 2.75 52.12
N PRO A 10 20.89 1.85 51.57
CA PRO A 10 19.98 2.23 50.49
C PRO A 10 18.86 3.12 51.05
N PRO A 11 18.62 4.35 50.55
CA PRO A 11 17.52 5.14 51.02
C PRO A 11 16.21 4.61 50.41
N PHE A 12 15.32 4.18 51.30
CA PHE A 12 13.86 4.21 51.18
C PHE A 12 13.25 3.82 49.82
N LYS A 13 12.79 2.57 49.72
CA LYS A 13 11.77 2.19 48.74
C LYS A 13 10.47 2.93 49.08
N ARG A 14 10.29 4.14 48.53
CA ARG A 14 8.99 4.82 48.49
C ARG A 14 8.00 3.85 47.82
N ARG A 15 7.07 3.33 48.60
CA ARG A 15 5.84 2.72 48.09
C ARG A 15 5.06 3.79 47.33
N ARG A 16 5.29 3.89 46.03
CA ARG A 16 4.28 4.42 45.11
C ARG A 16 3.47 3.23 44.64
N ASN A 17 2.30 3.04 45.22
CA ASN A 17 1.21 2.37 44.52
C ASN A 17 0.81 3.30 43.37
N LEU A 18 1.54 3.23 42.26
CA LEU A 18 1.02 3.72 41.00
C LEU A 18 0.08 2.62 40.51
N PRO A 19 -1.23 2.86 40.37
CA PRO A 19 -2.00 2.03 39.47
C PRO A 19 -1.43 2.38 38.09
N TYR A 20 -0.54 1.52 37.58
CA TYR A 20 -0.22 1.53 36.17
C TYR A 20 -1.51 1.11 35.48
N LYS A 21 -2.38 2.10 35.22
CA LYS A 21 -3.54 1.97 34.36
C LYS A 21 -2.95 1.64 33.01
N SER A 22 -3.03 0.35 32.67
CA SER A 22 -2.58 -0.25 31.43
C SER A 22 -3.48 0.22 30.28
N GLU A 23 -3.47 1.52 30.00
CA GLU A 23 -4.15 2.14 28.85
C GLU A 23 -3.39 1.81 27.54
N ASP A 24 -2.13 1.34 27.65
CA ASP A 24 -1.31 0.93 26.49
C ASP A 24 -1.60 -0.50 25.99
N GLN A 25 -2.49 -1.25 26.66
CA GLN A 25 -2.87 -2.61 26.22
C GLN A 25 -3.73 -2.60 24.94
N TRP A 26 -4.30 -1.44 24.57
CA TRP A 26 -5.13 -1.30 23.37
C TRP A 26 -4.36 -1.39 22.05
N TYR A 27 -3.03 -1.27 22.07
CA TYR A 27 -2.22 -1.33 20.86
C TYR A 27 -1.74 -2.74 20.48
N LEU A 28 -1.91 -3.74 21.35
CA LEU A 28 -1.29 -5.06 21.15
C LEU A 28 -2.23 -6.19 20.71
N LYS A 29 -3.51 -5.91 20.43
CA LYS A 29 -4.45 -6.97 20.01
C LYS A 29 -5.40 -6.55 18.90
N LYS A 30 -4.82 -6.27 17.75
CA LYS A 30 -5.48 -6.54 16.48
C LYS A 30 -4.46 -7.21 15.55
N GLU A 31 -4.17 -8.47 15.83
CA GLU A 31 -4.02 -9.41 14.72
C GLU A 31 -5.38 -9.46 14.04
N THR A 32 -5.66 -8.47 13.19
CA THR A 32 -6.69 -8.62 12.18
C THR A 32 -6.19 -9.78 11.34
N SER A 33 -6.75 -10.96 11.54
CA SER A 33 -6.74 -11.98 10.50
C SER A 33 -7.16 -11.25 9.23
N SER A 34 -6.20 -10.98 8.35
CA SER A 34 -6.49 -10.24 7.13
C SER A 34 -7.64 -11.01 6.47
N PRO A 35 -8.77 -10.37 6.15
CA PRO A 35 -9.85 -11.07 5.47
C PRO A 35 -9.27 -11.79 4.26
N THR A 36 -9.80 -12.99 4.00
CA THR A 36 -9.41 -13.74 2.80
C THR A 36 -9.53 -12.79 1.61
N PRO A 37 -8.47 -12.61 0.81
CA PRO A 37 -8.47 -11.60 -0.25
C PRO A 37 -9.61 -11.90 -1.22
N ASP A 38 -10.39 -10.87 -1.55
CA ASP A 38 -11.41 -10.98 -2.58
C ASP A 38 -10.79 -11.12 -3.99
N GLY A 39 -11.62 -11.34 -5.00
CA GLY A 39 -11.14 -11.53 -6.37
C GLY A 39 -10.34 -10.33 -6.89
N GLN A 40 -10.73 -9.12 -6.50
CA GLN A 40 -10.08 -7.87 -6.88
C GLN A 40 -8.71 -7.73 -6.21
N GLU A 41 -8.61 -8.07 -4.93
CA GLU A 41 -7.34 -8.10 -4.21
C GLU A 41 -6.37 -9.13 -4.82
N VAL A 42 -6.86 -10.31 -5.18
CA VAL A 42 -6.03 -11.33 -5.85
C VAL A 42 -5.53 -10.82 -7.21
N PHE A 43 -6.42 -10.21 -8.00
CA PHE A 43 -6.04 -9.61 -9.29
C PHE A 43 -5.01 -8.47 -9.11
N GLY A 44 -5.22 -7.58 -8.14
CA GLY A 44 -4.29 -6.50 -7.82
C GLY A 44 -2.91 -7.01 -7.42
N ARG A 45 -2.85 -8.07 -6.60
CA ARG A 45 -1.58 -8.73 -6.23
C ARG A 45 -0.88 -9.36 -7.44
N TYR A 46 -1.63 -9.98 -8.34
CA TYR A 46 -1.09 -10.52 -9.59
C TYR A 46 -0.48 -9.43 -10.47
N VAL A 47 -1.22 -8.34 -10.73
CA VAL A 47 -0.74 -7.19 -11.51
C VAL A 47 0.53 -6.60 -10.89
N ALA A 48 0.53 -6.36 -9.58
CA ALA A 48 1.69 -5.84 -8.87
C ALA A 48 2.90 -6.78 -8.98
N SER A 49 2.69 -8.10 -8.90
CA SER A 49 3.76 -9.08 -9.07
C SER A 49 4.36 -9.03 -10.48
N LYS A 50 3.54 -8.82 -11.52
CA LYS A 50 4.03 -8.74 -12.91
C LYS A 50 4.79 -7.45 -13.17
N LEU A 51 4.32 -6.32 -12.68
CA LEU A 51 5.01 -5.03 -12.80
C LEU A 51 6.41 -5.07 -12.18
N ARG A 52 6.58 -5.75 -11.03
CA ARG A 52 7.90 -5.90 -10.36
C ARG A 52 8.91 -6.75 -11.14
N GLN A 53 8.46 -7.57 -12.09
CA GLN A 53 9.31 -8.43 -12.91
C GLN A 53 9.73 -7.75 -14.22
N MET A 54 9.17 -6.59 -14.54
CA MET A 54 9.47 -5.84 -15.75
C MET A 54 10.71 -4.97 -15.57
N ASP A 55 11.37 -4.64 -16.68
CA ASP A 55 12.35 -3.55 -16.70
C ASP A 55 11.64 -2.20 -16.46
N LYS A 56 12.42 -1.19 -16.10
CA LYS A 56 11.84 0.09 -15.67
C LYS A 56 11.02 0.79 -16.76
N SER A 57 11.40 0.64 -18.03
CA SER A 57 10.70 1.30 -19.14
C SER A 57 9.35 0.64 -19.39
N SER A 58 9.32 -0.69 -19.48
CA SER A 58 8.09 -1.47 -19.65
C SER A 58 7.16 -1.33 -18.44
N GLN A 59 7.73 -1.25 -17.23
CA GLN A 59 6.95 -1.01 -16.01
C GLN A 59 6.20 0.32 -16.09
N MET A 60 6.89 1.43 -16.39
CA MET A 60 6.25 2.75 -16.47
C MET A 60 5.16 2.81 -17.56
N LEU A 61 5.44 2.21 -18.73
CA LEU A 61 4.45 2.17 -19.81
C LEU A 61 3.21 1.35 -19.39
N SER A 62 3.42 0.20 -18.75
CA SER A 62 2.33 -0.66 -18.26
C SER A 62 1.50 0.04 -17.19
N GLU A 63 2.13 0.71 -16.22
CA GLU A 63 1.44 1.47 -15.18
C GLU A 63 0.57 2.59 -15.77
N ARG A 64 1.07 3.30 -16.78
CA ARG A 64 0.31 4.32 -17.50
C ARG A 64 -0.91 3.71 -18.22
N LEU A 65 -0.73 2.62 -18.96
CA LEU A 65 -1.82 1.97 -19.69
C LEU A 65 -2.90 1.40 -18.76
N ILE A 66 -2.49 0.75 -17.67
CA ILE A 66 -3.43 0.24 -16.66
C ILE A 66 -4.26 1.40 -16.08
N SER A 67 -3.60 2.50 -15.72
CA SER A 67 -4.27 3.68 -15.17
C SER A 67 -5.28 4.29 -16.14
N GLU A 68 -4.90 4.41 -17.42
CA GLU A 68 -5.76 4.92 -18.49
C GLU A 68 -7.01 4.05 -18.69
N VAL A 69 -6.84 2.72 -18.74
CA VAL A 69 -7.96 1.78 -18.89
C VAL A 69 -8.90 1.86 -17.70
N LEU A 70 -8.38 1.92 -16.47
CA LEU A 70 -9.21 2.06 -15.28
C LEU A 70 -9.99 3.38 -15.29
N PHE A 71 -9.34 4.49 -15.67
CA PHE A 71 -10.00 5.79 -15.80
C PHE A 71 -11.13 5.75 -16.84
N ARG A 72 -10.87 5.23 -18.03
CA ARG A 72 -11.90 5.08 -19.08
C ARG A 72 -13.06 4.20 -18.61
N GLY A 73 -12.77 3.14 -17.85
CA GLY A 73 -13.79 2.26 -17.27
C GLY A 73 -14.69 3.00 -16.29
N GLN A 74 -14.11 3.81 -15.40
CA GLN A 74 -14.86 4.64 -14.44
C GLN A 74 -15.72 5.69 -15.14
N MET A 75 -15.25 6.23 -16.26
CA MET A 75 -15.99 7.20 -17.08
C MET A 75 -17.05 6.56 -17.99
N GLY A 76 -17.16 5.23 -18.03
CA GLY A 76 -18.07 4.53 -18.93
C GLY A 76 -17.67 4.59 -20.41
N LEU A 77 -16.40 4.87 -20.70
CA LEU A 77 -15.85 5.03 -22.05
C LEU A 77 -15.23 3.75 -22.61
N LEU A 78 -15.12 2.69 -21.80
CA LEU A 78 -14.71 1.37 -22.29
C LEU A 78 -15.88 0.69 -23.02
N THR A 79 -15.65 0.32 -24.26
CA THR A 79 -16.56 -0.51 -25.06
C THR A 79 -15.86 -1.79 -25.48
N ARG A 80 -16.62 -2.76 -26.01
CA ARG A 80 -16.04 -3.99 -26.57
C ARG A 80 -15.06 -3.73 -27.72
N ASN A 81 -15.14 -2.55 -28.34
CA ASN A 81 -14.32 -2.15 -29.48
C ASN A 81 -13.16 -1.23 -29.05
N THR A 82 -12.93 -1.04 -27.74
CA THR A 82 -11.81 -0.23 -27.29
C THR A 82 -10.49 -0.93 -27.61
N CYS A 83 -9.73 -0.34 -28.53
CA CYS A 83 -8.39 -0.78 -28.88
C CYS A 83 -7.34 -0.01 -28.07
N LEU A 84 -6.28 -0.70 -27.65
CA LEU A 84 -5.08 -0.10 -27.05
C LEU A 84 -4.05 0.10 -28.17
N GLY A 85 -4.30 1.06 -29.04
CA GLY A 85 -3.45 1.35 -30.19
C GLY A 85 -3.69 2.75 -30.71
N GLU A 86 -2.65 3.36 -31.28
CA GLU A 86 -2.70 4.63 -32.00
C GLU A 86 -3.37 4.39 -33.37
N ASP A 87 -4.66 4.05 -33.37
CA ASP A 87 -5.49 4.03 -34.58
C ASP A 87 -6.65 5.03 -34.39
N ASP A 88 -6.36 6.22 -33.86
CA ASP A 88 -7.24 7.34 -34.16
C ASP A 88 -7.00 7.69 -35.63
N PRO A 89 -7.94 7.41 -36.55
CA PRO A 89 -7.81 7.92 -37.90
C PRO A 89 -7.71 9.46 -37.80
N PRO A 90 -6.85 10.10 -38.60
CA PRO A 90 -6.77 11.55 -38.59
C PRO A 90 -8.17 12.13 -38.80
N PRO A 91 -8.54 13.22 -38.11
CA PRO A 91 -9.86 13.82 -38.28
C PRO A 91 -10.03 14.16 -39.75
N THR A 92 -10.89 13.42 -40.45
CA THR A 92 -11.30 13.76 -41.82
C THR A 92 -12.09 15.04 -41.72
N VAL A 93 -11.41 16.16 -41.93
CA VAL A 93 -12.03 17.45 -42.20
C VAL A 93 -12.82 17.25 -43.49
N LYS A 94 -14.15 17.12 -43.37
CA LYS A 94 -15.02 17.21 -44.53
C LYS A 94 -14.91 18.63 -45.04
N VAL A 95 -14.11 18.82 -46.08
CA VAL A 95 -14.18 20.03 -46.90
C VAL A 95 -15.47 19.88 -47.69
N GLU A 96 -16.54 20.54 -47.23
CA GLU A 96 -17.72 20.75 -48.05
C GLU A 96 -17.32 21.65 -49.23
N GLU A 97 -17.54 21.15 -50.44
CA GLU A 97 -17.43 21.88 -51.71
C GLU A 97 -18.80 22.47 -52.07
#